data_AF-A0A920HME6-F1
#
_entry.id   AF-A0A920HME6-F1
#
_cell.length_a   1.000
_cell.length_b   1.000
_cell.length_c   1.000
_cell.angle_alpha   90.00
_cell.angle_beta   90.00
_cell.angle_gamma   90.00
#
_symmetry.space_group_name_H-M   'P 1'
#
loop_
_entity.id
_entity.type
_entity.pdbx_description
1 polymer ?
#
loop_
_entity_poly.entity_id
_entity_poly.type
_entity_poly.pdbx_seq_one_letter_code
_entity_poly.pdbx_strand_id
1 'polypeptide(L)'
;MQKVLTPEHWRDQKEIVQQCNINSTDSVTARDLTVFPGWEWTQIGNTPENHWGHRNVIFKDVNNLPKRPIGARTPETGLGIFSTTRQATSAKWVDPLNFKRYSDLTWLLDRVESIPFCNNSLNTNDLPNDCYEYAESPRELFRKIDEWGFDSIVIPHGTTWGLHVPYNTSWDNRLNNEGHDGSKQILLEIMSGHGNGEEFRDFAGVGINPDGTKFCPAPTEDFLPCCWQAGEMMKKRCEGLSDEECASRVELAKQYTIEAGPYSNEVFPEAEPEEWLNCNQCNDCFKPSFSYRPKQSAQYALAITNFDKEDPQRYEFGFIASTDDHTARPGTGYKQYERRKMTFASGVKSSFFDYKYYAEDPNFPELPGINAGDSLPDNERNSSFVYPGGIVAVHAKSRSKDDIWEALKQKRVYGTSGPRMLLWFELINFGEQKVHMGQKVIMNQAPKFKVRAAGSFKQKPGCPSVSVDSLSPERLDYLCAGECYNPSNERYIIERIEVIKVTPQEYQGEEIKNLIQDPWLVVECKKNNSGCIVEFEDPDFNRDSSYYVRAIQEETPAINGKNITIENGEVKICKGSFKTSLEDDCLSLINERAWSSPIYLARP
;
A
#
# COMPACT_ATOMS: atom_id res chain seq x y z
N MET A 1 14.43 3.91 2.18
CA MET A 1 15.29 3.26 1.16
C MET A 1 14.78 1.84 1.01
N GLN A 2 14.29 1.44 -0.17
CA GLN A 2 13.86 0.06 -0.42
C GLN A 2 15.08 -0.86 -0.23
N LYS A 3 14.93 -1.93 0.55
CA LYS A 3 16.06 -2.79 0.95
C LYS A 3 16.32 -3.82 -0.15
N VAL A 4 17.52 -3.84 -0.72
CA VAL A 4 18.00 -5.00 -1.50
C VAL A 4 18.69 -5.97 -0.58
N LEU A 5 18.29 -7.25 -0.65
CA LEU A 5 18.92 -8.32 0.10
C LEU A 5 20.05 -8.94 -0.73
N THR A 6 21.26 -8.91 -0.18
CA THR A 6 22.37 -9.76 -0.65
C THR A 6 22.27 -11.13 0.03
N PRO A 7 22.93 -12.18 -0.50
CA PRO A 7 23.02 -13.49 0.18
C PRO A 7 23.55 -13.38 1.62
N GLU A 8 24.49 -12.46 1.86
CA GLU A 8 25.03 -12.16 3.18
C GLU A 8 23.96 -11.54 4.08
N HIS A 9 23.26 -10.49 3.63
CA HIS A 9 22.16 -9.89 4.39
C HIS A 9 21.07 -10.92 4.75
N TRP A 10 20.78 -11.86 3.86
CA TRP A 10 19.81 -12.91 4.14
C TRP A 10 20.29 -13.88 5.23
N ARG A 11 21.58 -14.24 5.21
CA ARG A 11 22.18 -15.07 6.27
C ARG A 11 22.20 -14.33 7.62
N ASP A 12 22.60 -13.06 7.62
CA ASP A 12 22.61 -12.22 8.82
C ASP A 12 21.21 -12.06 9.40
N GLN A 13 20.19 -11.85 8.55
CA GLN A 13 18.80 -11.77 9.00
C GLN A 13 18.34 -13.06 9.67
N LYS A 14 18.71 -14.23 9.14
CA LYS A 14 18.40 -15.52 9.79
C LYS A 14 19.06 -15.61 11.16
N GLU A 15 20.33 -15.25 11.27
CA GLU A 15 21.06 -15.28 12.53
C GLU A 15 20.44 -14.31 13.55
N ILE A 16 20.13 -13.07 13.15
CA ILE A 16 19.48 -12.06 14.00
C ILE A 16 18.13 -12.61 14.50
N VAL A 17 17.30 -13.18 13.63
CA VAL A 17 16.00 -13.72 14.05
C VAL A 17 16.17 -14.94 14.95
N GLN A 18 17.18 -15.78 14.74
CA GLN A 18 17.53 -16.89 15.64
C GLN A 18 17.97 -16.38 17.03
N GLN A 19 18.81 -15.34 17.06
CA GLN A 19 19.26 -14.70 18.30
C GLN A 19 18.09 -14.02 19.05
N CYS A 20 17.17 -13.37 18.35
CA CYS A 20 15.94 -12.84 18.94
C CYS A 20 14.99 -13.95 19.43
N ASN A 21 15.13 -15.18 18.94
CA ASN A 21 14.37 -16.35 19.40
C ASN A 21 15.01 -17.07 20.60
N ILE A 22 16.07 -16.53 21.22
CA ILE A 22 16.74 -17.18 22.36
C ILE A 22 15.82 -17.22 23.59
N ASN A 23 15.38 -18.45 23.90
CA ASN A 23 14.97 -19.02 25.19
C ASN A 23 13.87 -18.30 26.00
N SER A 24 12.60 -18.49 25.62
CA SER A 24 11.61 -18.87 26.64
C SER A 24 11.64 -20.39 26.76
N THR A 25 12.22 -20.92 27.84
CA THR A 25 12.20 -22.35 28.15
C THR A 25 10.80 -22.85 28.52
N ASP A 26 9.82 -21.95 28.58
CA ASP A 26 8.40 -22.26 28.73
C ASP A 26 7.71 -22.18 27.36
N SER A 27 7.13 -23.29 26.93
CA SER A 27 6.23 -23.37 25.77
C SER A 27 4.89 -22.66 26.03
N VAL A 28 4.64 -22.20 27.26
CA VAL A 28 3.37 -21.64 27.74
C VAL A 28 3.44 -20.13 28.00
N THR A 29 4.61 -19.54 28.30
CA THR A 29 4.72 -18.09 28.50
C THR A 29 4.89 -17.35 27.17
N ALA A 30 4.03 -16.37 26.94
CA ALA A 30 4.04 -15.50 25.78
C ALA A 30 5.43 -14.89 25.52
N ARG A 31 5.92 -15.00 24.28
CA ARG A 31 7.04 -14.18 23.82
C ARG A 31 6.54 -12.74 23.68
N ASP A 32 7.34 -11.78 24.14
CA ASP A 32 7.05 -10.34 23.92
C ASP A 32 7.17 -9.94 22.45
N LEU A 33 7.92 -10.72 21.66
CA LEU A 33 8.09 -10.54 20.22
C LEU A 33 7.98 -11.89 19.48
N THR A 34 7.14 -11.92 18.45
CA THR A 34 7.06 -13.01 17.49
C THR A 34 7.45 -12.49 16.11
N VAL A 35 8.45 -13.10 15.49
CA VAL A 35 8.96 -12.70 14.16
C VAL A 35 8.61 -13.75 13.12
N PHE A 36 8.01 -13.31 12.01
CA PHE A 36 7.81 -14.09 10.79
C PHE A 36 8.79 -13.57 9.73
N PRO A 37 9.87 -14.33 9.43
CA PRO A 37 10.86 -13.92 8.44
C PRO A 37 10.27 -13.93 7.02
N GLY A 38 10.79 -13.05 6.16
CA GLY A 38 10.29 -12.91 4.80
C GLY A 38 11.07 -11.88 4.00
N TRP A 39 10.62 -11.65 2.77
CA TRP A 39 11.15 -10.62 1.89
C TRP A 39 10.05 -10.05 0.99
N GLU A 40 10.34 -8.88 0.41
CA GLU A 40 9.50 -8.26 -0.61
C GLU A 40 9.95 -8.72 -2.00
N TRP A 41 9.01 -9.16 -2.82
CA TRP A 41 9.16 -9.36 -4.26
C TRP A 41 8.47 -8.19 -4.97
N THR A 42 9.27 -7.33 -5.61
CA THR A 42 8.81 -6.07 -6.21
C THR A 42 9.02 -6.12 -7.71
N GLN A 43 7.95 -6.36 -8.48
CA GLN A 43 7.99 -6.32 -9.94
C GLN A 43 7.22 -5.09 -10.43
N ILE A 44 7.91 -4.23 -11.18
CA ILE A 44 7.35 -3.00 -11.73
C ILE A 44 7.46 -3.08 -13.25
N GLY A 45 6.32 -3.32 -13.90
CA GLY A 45 6.16 -3.20 -15.34
C GLY A 45 5.77 -1.78 -15.76
N ASN A 46 5.98 -1.47 -17.04
CA ASN A 46 5.63 -0.20 -17.68
C ASN A 46 4.27 -0.24 -18.41
N THR A 47 3.65 -1.42 -18.56
CA THR A 47 2.31 -1.60 -19.10
C THR A 47 1.42 -2.38 -18.13
N PRO A 48 0.08 -2.28 -18.24
CA PRO A 48 -0.84 -3.09 -17.44
C PRO A 48 -0.59 -4.60 -17.52
N GLU A 49 -0.16 -5.09 -18.68
CA GLU A 49 0.02 -6.51 -18.97
C GLU A 49 1.30 -7.08 -18.35
N ASN A 50 2.35 -6.26 -18.21
CA ASN A 50 3.64 -6.69 -17.67
C ASN A 50 3.90 -6.21 -16.24
N HIS A 51 2.93 -5.55 -15.59
CA HIS A 51 3.07 -5.02 -14.24
C HIS A 51 2.39 -5.93 -13.21
N TRP A 52 3.19 -6.57 -12.35
CA TRP A 52 2.68 -7.50 -11.33
C TRP A 52 2.57 -6.89 -9.93
N GLY A 53 3.28 -5.81 -9.62
CA GLY A 53 3.21 -5.11 -8.33
C GLY A 53 4.00 -5.80 -7.21
N HIS A 54 3.81 -5.33 -5.99
CA HIS A 54 4.60 -5.75 -4.82
C HIS A 54 3.94 -6.89 -4.05
N ARG A 55 4.75 -7.82 -3.54
CA ARG A 55 4.30 -8.96 -2.72
C ARG A 55 5.28 -9.20 -1.59
N ASN A 56 4.80 -9.22 -0.35
CA ASN A 56 5.55 -9.75 0.77
C ASN A 56 5.40 -11.27 0.82
N VAL A 57 6.51 -12.00 0.84
CA VAL A 57 6.56 -13.45 1.06
C VAL A 57 7.04 -13.69 2.48
N ILE A 58 6.21 -14.29 3.32
CA ILE A 58 6.55 -14.60 4.72
C ILE A 58 6.49 -16.10 5.00
N PHE A 59 7.32 -16.54 5.94
CA PHE A 59 7.43 -17.93 6.39
C PHE A 59 7.20 -18.01 7.90
N LYS A 60 6.76 -19.19 8.34
CA LYS A 60 6.41 -19.43 9.74
C LYS A 60 7.59 -19.24 10.70
N ASP A 61 8.75 -19.80 10.38
CA ASP A 61 9.93 -19.77 11.24
C ASP A 61 11.25 -19.82 10.46
N VAL A 62 12.35 -19.67 11.18
CA VAL A 62 13.72 -19.63 10.63
C VAL A 62 14.33 -21.00 10.37
N ASN A 63 13.73 -22.08 10.88
CA ASN A 63 14.22 -23.44 10.67
C ASN A 63 13.82 -23.95 9.28
N ASN A 64 12.68 -23.47 8.77
CA ASN A 64 12.12 -23.81 7.47
C ASN A 64 12.16 -22.60 6.53
N LEU A 65 13.36 -22.10 6.22
CA LEU A 65 13.57 -20.95 5.35
C LEU A 65 14.32 -21.29 4.06
N PRO A 66 13.92 -20.70 2.92
CA PRO A 66 14.67 -20.77 1.67
C PRO A 66 16.13 -20.37 1.84
N LYS A 67 17.05 -21.05 1.16
CA LYS A 67 18.49 -20.74 1.28
C LYS A 67 18.82 -19.33 0.79
N ARG A 68 17.99 -18.77 -0.10
CA ARG A 68 18.09 -17.42 -0.68
C ARG A 68 16.70 -16.84 -0.93
N PRO A 69 16.55 -15.50 -0.94
CA PRO A 69 15.31 -14.86 -1.38
C PRO A 69 15.17 -14.93 -2.91
N ILE A 70 13.94 -14.81 -3.39
CA ILE A 70 13.60 -14.72 -4.81
C ILE A 70 13.20 -13.28 -5.12
N GLY A 71 13.95 -12.59 -5.97
CA GLY A 71 13.64 -11.23 -6.42
C GLY A 71 12.89 -11.18 -7.76
N ALA A 72 12.65 -9.97 -8.28
CA ALA A 72 12.00 -9.78 -9.58
C ALA A 72 12.93 -9.22 -10.67
N ARG A 73 14.17 -8.86 -10.31
CA ARG A 73 15.14 -8.29 -11.24
C ARG A 73 15.65 -9.37 -12.17
N THR A 74 15.68 -9.09 -13.46
CA THR A 74 16.23 -9.98 -14.49
C THR A 74 17.60 -9.48 -14.97
N PRO A 75 18.41 -10.32 -15.65
CA PRO A 75 19.66 -9.90 -16.27
C PRO A 75 19.54 -8.67 -17.17
N GLU A 76 18.41 -8.52 -17.86
CA GLU A 76 18.13 -7.42 -18.80
C GLU A 76 17.79 -6.11 -18.09
N THR A 77 17.22 -6.19 -16.88
CA THR A 77 16.80 -5.00 -16.11
C THR A 77 17.93 -4.29 -15.35
N GLY A 78 19.15 -4.82 -15.35
CA GLY A 78 20.29 -4.21 -14.66
C GLY A 78 20.03 -4.06 -13.17
N LEU A 79 20.11 -2.84 -12.63
CA LEU A 79 19.77 -2.51 -11.24
C LEU A 79 18.28 -2.17 -11.01
N GLY A 80 17.45 -2.17 -12.05
CA GLY A 80 16.04 -1.80 -11.96
C GLY A 80 15.84 -0.43 -11.29
N ILE A 81 14.90 -0.33 -10.35
CA ILE A 81 14.59 0.89 -9.58
C ILE A 81 15.80 1.48 -8.82
N PHE A 82 16.86 0.70 -8.60
CA PHE A 82 18.06 1.18 -7.92
C PHE A 82 18.99 2.00 -8.84
N SER A 83 18.73 2.07 -10.14
CA SER A 83 19.47 2.91 -11.09
C SER A 83 19.38 4.40 -10.72
N THR A 84 18.18 4.93 -10.46
CA THR A 84 17.95 6.31 -9.98
C THR A 84 18.66 6.54 -8.65
N THR A 85 18.62 5.53 -7.76
CA THR A 85 19.29 5.61 -6.45
C THR A 85 20.80 5.76 -6.60
N ARG A 86 21.41 5.07 -7.59
CA ARG A 86 22.84 5.19 -7.89
C ARG A 86 23.21 6.61 -8.31
N GLN A 87 22.43 7.25 -9.17
CA GLN A 87 22.66 8.63 -9.62
C GLN A 87 22.70 9.60 -8.42
N ALA A 88 21.78 9.45 -7.48
CA ALA A 88 21.72 10.27 -6.27
C ALA A 88 22.96 10.17 -5.36
N THR A 89 23.76 9.10 -5.46
CA THR A 89 24.99 8.95 -4.66
C THR A 89 26.08 9.97 -5.02
N SER A 90 26.01 10.58 -6.21
CA SER A 90 26.90 11.66 -6.64
C SER A 90 26.76 12.92 -5.78
N ALA A 91 25.65 13.07 -5.04
CA ALA A 91 25.44 14.17 -4.10
C ALA A 91 26.52 14.25 -3.01
N LYS A 92 27.31 13.18 -2.78
CA LYS A 92 28.45 13.18 -1.85
C LYS A 92 29.48 14.28 -2.10
N TRP A 93 29.60 14.76 -3.35
CA TRP A 93 30.54 15.82 -3.71
C TRP A 93 30.06 17.22 -3.32
N VAL A 94 28.76 17.38 -3.07
CA VAL A 94 28.12 18.65 -2.67
C VAL A 94 27.57 18.60 -1.24
N ASP A 95 27.47 17.41 -0.63
CA ASP A 95 27.14 17.19 0.78
C ASP A 95 28.23 16.34 1.48
N PRO A 96 29.39 16.94 1.80
CA PRO A 96 30.51 16.22 2.43
C PRO A 96 30.21 15.75 3.86
N LEU A 97 29.22 16.36 4.54
CA LEU A 97 28.83 15.95 5.90
C LEU A 97 28.14 14.58 5.93
N ASN A 98 27.48 14.19 4.83
CA ASN A 98 26.88 12.87 4.67
C ASN A 98 27.67 11.95 3.72
N PHE A 99 28.93 12.28 3.39
CA PHE A 99 29.76 11.54 2.42
C PHE A 99 29.79 10.02 2.68
N LYS A 100 29.90 9.62 3.96
CA LYS A 100 29.88 8.21 4.35
C LYS A 100 28.59 7.52 3.94
N ARG A 101 27.42 8.13 4.17
CA ARG A 101 26.11 7.53 3.84
C ARG A 101 25.96 7.28 2.35
N TYR A 102 26.37 8.25 1.53
CA TYR A 102 26.37 8.09 0.07
C TYR A 102 27.35 7.00 -0.37
N SER A 103 28.54 6.95 0.23
CA SER A 103 29.56 5.95 -0.10
C SER A 103 29.15 4.53 0.31
N ASP A 104 28.53 4.37 1.48
CA ASP A 104 27.96 3.11 1.95
C ASP A 104 26.86 2.62 0.99
N LEU A 105 26.03 3.54 0.48
CA LEU A 105 25.01 3.23 -0.53
C LEU A 105 25.63 2.83 -1.87
N THR A 106 26.63 3.54 -2.37
CA THR A 106 27.37 3.13 -3.58
C THR A 106 27.96 1.74 -3.41
N TRP A 107 28.62 1.47 -2.28
CA TRP A 107 29.18 0.15 -1.97
C TRP A 107 28.12 -0.96 -1.98
N LEU A 108 26.95 -0.70 -1.40
CA LEU A 108 25.84 -1.66 -1.41
C LEU A 108 25.35 -1.94 -2.84
N LEU A 109 25.18 -0.90 -3.66
CA LEU A 109 24.72 -1.06 -5.04
C LEU A 109 25.73 -1.82 -5.90
N ASP A 110 27.02 -1.53 -5.75
CA ASP A 110 28.11 -2.28 -6.41
C ASP A 110 28.08 -3.75 -5.99
N ARG A 111 27.84 -4.03 -4.70
CA ARG A 111 27.73 -5.39 -4.19
C ARG A 111 26.55 -6.13 -4.80
N VAL A 112 25.37 -5.49 -4.87
CA VAL A 112 24.16 -6.05 -5.49
C VAL A 112 24.39 -6.39 -6.96
N GLU A 113 24.99 -5.46 -7.70
CA GLU A 113 25.27 -5.62 -9.13
C GLU A 113 26.29 -6.74 -9.39
N SER A 114 27.23 -6.95 -8.48
CA SER A 114 28.25 -8.01 -8.59
C SER A 114 27.72 -9.44 -8.35
N ILE A 115 26.50 -9.61 -7.82
CA ILE A 115 25.93 -10.93 -7.56
C ILE A 115 25.53 -11.57 -8.89
N PRO A 116 26.08 -12.76 -9.25
CA PRO A 116 25.69 -13.44 -10.47
C PRO A 116 24.24 -13.92 -10.38
N PHE A 117 23.51 -13.83 -11.49
CA PHE A 117 22.17 -14.41 -11.58
C PHE A 117 22.23 -15.94 -11.54
N CYS A 118 21.27 -16.55 -10.85
CA CYS A 118 21.10 -18.00 -10.86
C CYS A 118 20.66 -18.49 -12.26
N ASN A 119 20.99 -19.75 -12.60
CA ASN A 119 20.44 -20.39 -13.80
C ASN A 119 18.95 -20.65 -13.61
N ASN A 120 18.10 -19.86 -14.26
CA ASN A 120 16.66 -19.87 -13.99
C ASN A 120 15.96 -21.19 -14.45
N SER A 121 16.65 -22.02 -15.25
CA SER A 121 16.15 -23.33 -15.70
C SER A 121 16.32 -24.47 -14.69
N LEU A 122 17.08 -24.26 -13.61
CA LEU A 122 17.29 -25.26 -12.57
C LEU A 122 16.25 -25.15 -11.45
N ASN A 123 16.01 -26.27 -10.76
CA ASN A 123 15.19 -26.29 -9.55
C ASN A 123 15.83 -25.44 -8.44
N THR A 124 15.02 -24.78 -7.61
CA THR A 124 15.51 -23.89 -6.56
C THR A 124 16.49 -24.58 -5.59
N ASN A 125 16.33 -25.89 -5.36
CA ASN A 125 17.18 -26.64 -4.43
C ASN A 125 18.59 -26.94 -4.98
N ASP A 126 18.74 -26.96 -6.31
CA ASP A 126 19.99 -27.30 -7.01
C ASP A 126 20.87 -26.07 -7.29
N LEU A 127 20.33 -24.89 -7.05
CA LEU A 127 21.00 -23.63 -7.31
C LEU A 127 22.00 -23.25 -6.21
N PRO A 128 23.11 -22.57 -6.55
CA PRO A 128 24.06 -22.05 -5.57
C PRO A 128 23.41 -21.13 -4.52
N ASN A 129 24.04 -21.01 -3.35
CA ASN A 129 23.56 -20.13 -2.27
C ASN A 129 23.89 -18.64 -2.52
N ASP A 130 24.89 -18.36 -3.35
CA ASP A 130 25.46 -17.02 -3.53
C ASP A 130 25.08 -16.37 -4.86
N CYS A 131 24.05 -16.89 -5.53
CA CYS A 131 23.49 -16.29 -6.75
C CYS A 131 22.16 -15.57 -6.46
N TYR A 132 21.82 -14.62 -7.33
CA TYR A 132 20.54 -13.90 -7.31
C TYR A 132 19.49 -14.73 -8.04
N GLU A 133 18.57 -15.33 -7.30
CA GLU A 133 17.41 -16.00 -7.88
C GLU A 133 16.29 -15.00 -8.10
N TYR A 134 15.60 -15.14 -9.22
CA TYR A 134 14.52 -14.26 -9.60
C TYR A 134 13.34 -15.01 -10.20
N ALA A 135 12.19 -14.36 -10.17
CA ALA A 135 10.96 -14.77 -10.85
C ALA A 135 10.37 -13.55 -11.55
N GLU A 136 10.02 -13.68 -12.83
CA GLU A 136 9.49 -12.60 -13.66
C GLU A 136 7.98 -12.40 -13.49
N SER A 137 7.29 -13.46 -13.07
CA SER A 137 5.85 -13.48 -12.84
C SER A 137 5.49 -14.10 -11.49
N PRO A 138 4.28 -13.85 -10.96
CA PRO A 138 3.79 -14.49 -9.75
C PRO A 138 3.75 -16.01 -9.87
N ARG A 139 3.38 -16.57 -11.03
CA ARG A 139 3.41 -18.01 -11.29
C ARG A 139 4.79 -18.62 -11.07
N GLU A 140 5.84 -18.01 -11.61
CA GLU A 140 7.21 -18.48 -11.41
C GLU A 140 7.65 -18.33 -9.95
N LEU A 141 7.23 -17.26 -9.28
CA LEU A 141 7.46 -17.07 -7.84
C LEU A 141 6.80 -18.20 -7.03
N PHE A 142 5.54 -18.53 -7.29
CA PHE A 142 4.82 -19.59 -6.60
C PHE A 142 5.44 -20.96 -6.84
N ARG A 143 5.81 -21.26 -8.10
CA ARG A 143 6.51 -22.49 -8.44
C ARG A 143 7.79 -22.64 -7.61
N LYS A 144 8.64 -21.61 -7.57
CA LYS A 144 9.90 -21.65 -6.81
C LYS A 144 9.69 -21.72 -5.30
N ILE A 145 8.65 -21.07 -4.77
CA ILE A 145 8.25 -21.21 -3.36
C ILE A 145 7.83 -22.67 -3.07
N ASP A 146 7.05 -23.28 -3.96
CA ASP A 146 6.63 -24.69 -3.82
C ASP A 146 7.80 -25.66 -3.89
N GLU A 147 8.81 -25.38 -4.71
CA GLU A 147 10.03 -26.20 -4.76
C GLU A 147 10.79 -26.22 -3.43
N TRP A 148 10.71 -25.15 -2.62
CA TRP A 148 11.27 -25.16 -1.26
C TRP A 148 10.47 -26.04 -0.31
N GLY A 149 9.16 -26.22 -0.55
CA GLY A 149 8.28 -27.05 0.27
C GLY A 149 8.00 -26.51 1.68
N PHE A 150 8.25 -25.22 1.93
CA PHE A 150 7.99 -24.58 3.22
C PHE A 150 6.64 -23.86 3.24
N ASP A 151 5.95 -23.89 4.40
CA ASP A 151 4.71 -23.15 4.57
C ASP A 151 4.96 -21.64 4.51
N SER A 152 4.18 -20.96 3.67
CA SER A 152 4.35 -19.56 3.34
C SER A 152 3.01 -18.86 3.11
N ILE A 153 3.05 -17.54 3.20
CA ILE A 153 1.97 -16.64 2.82
C ILE A 153 2.57 -15.58 1.90
N VAL A 154 1.85 -15.29 0.81
CA VAL A 154 2.20 -14.21 -0.12
C VAL A 154 1.14 -13.12 -0.03
N ILE A 155 1.56 -11.88 0.19
CA ILE A 155 0.66 -10.76 0.51
C ILE A 155 0.88 -9.64 -0.50
N PRO A 156 -0.04 -9.42 -1.46
CA PRO A 156 -0.02 -8.23 -2.29
C PRO A 156 -0.19 -6.97 -1.44
N HIS A 157 0.51 -5.90 -1.80
CA HIS A 157 0.43 -4.61 -1.13
C HIS A 157 0.71 -3.45 -2.09
N GLY A 158 0.40 -2.22 -1.68
CA GLY A 158 0.66 -1.00 -2.46
C GLY A 158 0.00 -0.97 -3.84
N THR A 159 -1.04 -1.77 -4.08
CA THR A 159 -1.57 -2.06 -5.42
C THR A 159 -2.20 -0.85 -6.09
N THR A 160 -2.69 0.12 -5.31
CA THR A 160 -3.34 1.34 -5.80
C THR A 160 -2.39 2.53 -5.94
N TRP A 161 -1.11 2.38 -5.59
CA TRP A 161 -0.14 3.48 -5.54
C TRP A 161 0.39 3.83 -6.94
N GLY A 162 -0.26 4.81 -7.58
CA GLY A 162 0.06 5.23 -8.94
C GLY A 162 1.38 5.97 -9.11
N LEU A 163 2.24 6.00 -8.08
CA LEU A 163 3.64 6.43 -8.21
C LEU A 163 4.44 5.49 -9.12
N HIS A 164 4.07 4.21 -9.16
CA HIS A 164 4.74 3.21 -10.00
C HIS A 164 3.75 2.32 -10.78
N VAL A 165 2.47 2.28 -10.38
CA VAL A 165 1.45 1.47 -11.05
C VAL A 165 0.97 2.15 -12.34
N PRO A 166 1.13 1.54 -13.53
CA PRO A 166 0.64 2.10 -14.79
C PRO A 166 -0.87 2.35 -14.80
N TYR A 167 -1.32 3.31 -15.60
CA TYR A 167 -2.75 3.51 -15.85
C TYR A 167 -3.39 2.22 -16.37
N ASN A 168 -4.63 1.97 -15.94
CA ASN A 168 -5.47 0.86 -16.40
C ASN A 168 -5.02 -0.53 -15.97
N THR A 169 -3.97 -0.63 -15.15
CA THR A 169 -3.63 -1.87 -14.43
C THR A 169 -4.84 -2.31 -13.61
N SER A 170 -5.27 -3.56 -13.76
CA SER A 170 -6.48 -4.09 -13.13
C SER A 170 -6.24 -5.45 -12.47
N TRP A 171 -7.01 -5.74 -11.41
CA TRP A 171 -7.08 -7.09 -10.84
C TRP A 171 -7.61 -8.13 -11.83
N ASP A 172 -8.38 -7.72 -12.85
CA ASP A 172 -8.92 -8.61 -13.89
C ASP A 172 -7.83 -9.49 -14.52
N ASN A 173 -6.71 -8.86 -14.90
CA ASN A 173 -5.62 -9.54 -15.61
C ASN A 173 -4.77 -10.44 -14.71
N ARG A 174 -5.09 -10.53 -13.41
CA ARG A 174 -4.32 -11.24 -12.40
C ARG A 174 -5.10 -12.36 -11.71
N LEU A 175 -6.41 -12.40 -11.85
CA LEU A 175 -7.25 -13.46 -11.30
C LEU A 175 -7.22 -14.69 -12.23
N ASN A 176 -6.04 -15.28 -12.39
CA ASN A 176 -5.77 -16.43 -13.25
C ASN A 176 -4.53 -17.18 -12.73
N ASN A 177 -4.17 -18.29 -13.39
CA ASN A 177 -3.02 -19.11 -12.98
C ASN A 177 -1.66 -18.40 -13.15
N GLU A 178 -1.58 -17.26 -13.84
CA GLU A 178 -0.35 -16.47 -13.95
C GLU A 178 -0.16 -15.54 -12.74
N GLY A 179 -1.25 -14.91 -12.28
CA GLY A 179 -1.22 -13.86 -11.28
C GLY A 179 -1.65 -14.27 -9.87
N HIS A 180 -2.34 -15.40 -9.72
CA HIS A 180 -2.99 -15.80 -8.47
C HIS A 180 -2.86 -17.29 -8.09
N ASP A 181 -2.50 -17.53 -6.83
CA ASP A 181 -2.65 -18.82 -6.15
C ASP A 181 -3.38 -18.63 -4.81
N GLY A 182 -4.65 -19.06 -4.74
CA GLY A 182 -5.50 -18.90 -3.56
C GLY A 182 -5.04 -19.66 -2.31
N SER A 183 -4.09 -20.60 -2.43
CA SER A 183 -3.50 -21.30 -1.28
C SER A 183 -2.37 -20.51 -0.59
N LYS A 184 -1.75 -19.58 -1.32
CA LYS A 184 -0.62 -18.75 -0.86
C LYS A 184 -1.01 -17.28 -0.69
N GLN A 185 -1.77 -16.74 -1.63
CA GLN A 185 -2.26 -15.37 -1.63
C GLN A 185 -3.62 -15.26 -0.96
N ILE A 186 -3.60 -15.33 0.36
CA ILE A 186 -4.80 -15.36 1.21
C ILE A 186 -5.06 -14.03 1.94
N LEU A 187 -4.10 -13.12 1.97
CA LEU A 187 -4.20 -11.82 2.62
C LEU A 187 -3.92 -10.70 1.61
N LEU A 188 -4.56 -9.54 1.82
CA LEU A 188 -4.33 -8.32 1.08
C LEU A 188 -4.05 -7.18 2.07
N GLU A 189 -2.95 -6.45 1.86
CA GLU A 189 -2.73 -5.19 2.56
C GLU A 189 -3.58 -4.10 1.91
N ILE A 190 -4.51 -3.54 2.69
CA ILE A 190 -5.42 -2.50 2.21
C ILE A 190 -5.03 -1.10 2.70
N MET A 191 -4.10 -0.99 3.65
CA MET A 191 -3.63 0.28 4.18
C MET A 191 -2.17 0.18 4.58
N SER A 192 -1.36 1.12 4.13
CA SER A 192 0.01 1.28 4.60
C SER A 192 0.51 2.69 4.61
N GLY A 193 1.82 2.88 4.82
CA GLY A 193 2.45 4.20 4.72
C GLY A 193 2.17 4.85 3.36
N HIS A 194 1.93 4.04 2.32
CA HIS A 194 1.64 4.49 0.95
C HIS A 194 0.18 4.93 0.76
N GLY A 195 -0.70 4.65 1.72
CA GLY A 195 -2.12 5.01 1.70
C GLY A 195 -3.09 3.84 1.71
N ASN A 196 -4.37 4.19 1.75
CA ASN A 196 -5.51 3.30 1.71
C ASN A 196 -5.78 2.85 0.28
N GLY A 197 -5.84 1.54 0.06
CA GLY A 197 -6.19 0.87 -1.19
C GLY A 197 -7.53 0.15 -1.15
N GLU A 198 -8.39 0.45 -0.18
CA GLU A 198 -9.67 -0.24 0.01
C GLU A 198 -10.73 0.14 -1.05
N GLU A 199 -10.93 1.46 -1.24
CA GLU A 199 -12.11 2.05 -1.87
C GLU A 199 -12.10 1.99 -3.41
N PHE A 200 -13.17 1.50 -4.03
CA PHE A 200 -13.39 1.63 -5.46
C PHE A 200 -14.11 2.94 -5.77
N ARG A 201 -13.72 3.59 -6.87
CA ARG A 201 -14.41 4.74 -7.47
C ARG A 201 -14.42 4.57 -8.98
N ASP A 202 -15.56 4.89 -9.60
CA ASP A 202 -15.76 4.75 -11.05
C ASP A 202 -15.22 5.96 -11.83
N PHE A 203 -13.93 6.26 -11.62
CA PHE A 203 -13.19 7.24 -12.41
C PHE A 203 -12.00 6.59 -13.10
N ALA A 204 -11.53 7.21 -14.18
CA ALA A 204 -10.33 6.79 -14.89
C ALA A 204 -9.47 8.00 -15.22
N GLY A 205 -8.17 7.94 -14.92
CA GLY A 205 -7.19 8.94 -15.37
C GLY A 205 -6.92 8.84 -16.88
N VAL A 206 -7.12 7.66 -17.47
CA VAL A 206 -6.95 7.37 -18.90
C VAL A 206 -8.07 6.42 -19.34
N GLY A 207 -8.84 6.82 -20.34
CA GLY A 207 -9.87 5.96 -20.94
C GLY A 207 -9.30 5.03 -22.00
N ILE A 208 -10.02 3.94 -22.29
CA ILE A 208 -9.71 3.01 -23.39
C ILE A 208 -10.93 2.97 -24.33
N ASN A 209 -10.69 3.23 -25.61
CA ASN A 209 -11.68 3.10 -26.68
C ASN A 209 -11.93 1.62 -27.04
N PRO A 210 -13.05 1.30 -27.72
CA PRO A 210 -13.33 -0.08 -28.15
C PRO A 210 -12.24 -0.70 -29.06
N ASP A 211 -11.46 0.11 -29.76
CA ASP A 211 -10.33 -0.32 -30.60
C ASP A 211 -9.02 -0.52 -29.81
N GLY A 212 -9.04 -0.32 -28.48
CA GLY A 212 -7.88 -0.43 -27.59
C GLY A 212 -7.04 0.84 -27.48
N THR A 213 -7.35 1.90 -28.24
CA THR A 213 -6.61 3.17 -28.14
C THR A 213 -6.93 3.90 -26.84
N LYS A 214 -5.94 4.60 -26.29
CA LYS A 214 -6.09 5.37 -25.06
C LYS A 214 -6.62 6.77 -25.39
N PHE A 215 -7.45 7.34 -24.52
CA PHE A 215 -7.90 8.73 -24.63
C PHE A 215 -7.86 9.45 -23.27
N CYS A 216 -7.83 10.77 -23.30
CA CYS A 216 -7.90 11.61 -22.10
C CYS A 216 -9.37 11.87 -21.73
N PRO A 217 -9.89 11.36 -20.60
CA PRO A 217 -11.26 11.62 -20.19
C PRO A 217 -11.49 13.10 -19.87
N ALA A 218 -12.73 13.57 -20.05
CA ALA A 218 -13.12 14.89 -19.56
C ALA A 218 -13.19 14.90 -18.02
N PRO A 219 -12.91 16.03 -17.35
CA PRO A 219 -13.07 16.16 -15.90
C PRO A 219 -14.53 15.99 -15.49
N THR A 220 -14.74 15.45 -14.28
CA THR A 220 -16.04 15.43 -13.60
C THR A 220 -16.00 16.38 -12.41
N GLU A 221 -17.13 16.52 -11.70
CA GLU A 221 -17.17 17.31 -10.46
C GLU A 221 -16.19 16.76 -9.41
N ASP A 222 -16.01 15.43 -9.36
CA ASP A 222 -15.25 14.75 -8.32
C ASP A 222 -13.83 14.32 -8.74
N PHE A 223 -13.49 14.41 -10.02
CA PHE A 223 -12.21 13.91 -10.54
C PHE A 223 -11.63 14.72 -11.71
N LEU A 224 -10.35 15.06 -11.60
CA LEU A 224 -9.57 15.74 -12.64
C LEU A 224 -8.49 14.81 -13.20
N PRO A 225 -8.58 14.35 -14.45
CA PRO A 225 -7.50 13.60 -15.11
C PRO A 225 -6.24 14.46 -15.30
N CYS A 226 -5.05 13.92 -14.99
CA CYS A 226 -3.81 14.71 -15.18
C CYS A 226 -3.51 15.02 -16.66
N CYS A 227 -3.92 14.17 -17.61
CA CYS A 227 -3.80 14.50 -19.03
C CYS A 227 -4.60 15.77 -19.37
N TRP A 228 -5.78 15.95 -18.76
CA TRP A 228 -6.59 17.14 -18.98
C TRP A 228 -5.91 18.37 -18.39
N GLN A 229 -5.38 18.23 -17.17
CA GLN A 229 -4.65 19.31 -16.52
C GLN A 229 -3.39 19.71 -17.32
N ALA A 230 -2.66 18.75 -17.89
CA ALA A 230 -1.55 19.04 -18.79
C ALA A 230 -1.98 19.84 -20.02
N GLY A 231 -3.17 19.56 -20.57
CA GLY A 231 -3.76 20.35 -21.64
C GLY A 231 -4.05 21.80 -21.23
N GLU A 232 -4.65 22.02 -20.06
CA GLU A 232 -4.89 23.37 -19.52
C GLU A 232 -3.60 24.12 -19.19
N MET A 233 -2.59 23.40 -18.70
CA MET A 233 -1.23 23.91 -18.49
C MET A 233 -0.60 24.34 -19.82
N MET A 234 -0.71 23.54 -20.88
CA MET A 234 -0.20 23.90 -22.20
C MET A 234 -0.94 25.10 -22.78
N LYS A 235 -2.27 25.15 -22.62
CA LYS A 235 -3.10 26.25 -23.11
C LYS A 235 -2.66 27.62 -22.55
N LYS A 236 -2.22 27.66 -21.29
CA LYS A 236 -1.66 28.89 -20.67
C LYS A 236 -0.32 29.33 -21.26
N ARG A 237 0.41 28.43 -21.91
CA ARG A 237 1.71 28.66 -22.57
C ARG A 237 1.57 28.99 -24.06
N CYS A 238 0.35 29.18 -24.58
CA CYS A 238 0.10 29.44 -25.99
C CYS A 238 0.29 30.91 -26.44
N GLU A 239 0.77 31.80 -25.56
CA GLU A 239 0.93 33.21 -25.92
C GLU A 239 1.85 33.36 -27.15
N GLY A 240 1.34 34.04 -28.19
CA GLY A 240 2.08 34.25 -29.45
C GLY A 240 1.93 33.15 -30.51
N LEU A 241 1.16 32.09 -30.25
CA LEU A 241 0.87 31.03 -31.22
C LEU A 241 -0.46 31.26 -31.97
N SER A 242 -0.65 30.58 -33.11
CA SER A 242 -1.96 30.49 -33.76
C SER A 242 -2.90 29.56 -32.97
N ASP A 243 -4.20 29.71 -33.17
CA ASP A 243 -5.20 28.84 -32.52
C ASP A 243 -4.99 27.36 -32.88
N GLU A 244 -4.62 27.06 -34.14
CA GLU A 244 -4.35 25.70 -34.63
C GLU A 244 -3.09 25.11 -34.01
N GLU A 245 -2.03 25.91 -33.88
CA GLU A 245 -0.79 25.48 -33.25
C GLU A 245 -0.99 25.25 -31.75
N CYS A 246 -1.68 26.16 -31.07
CA CYS A 246 -2.04 25.99 -29.66
C CYS A 246 -2.86 24.72 -29.44
N ALA A 247 -3.90 24.50 -30.25
CA ALA A 247 -4.74 23.31 -30.15
C ALA A 247 -3.93 22.02 -30.36
N SER A 248 -3.00 22.02 -31.31
CA SER A 248 -2.12 20.88 -31.58
C SER A 248 -1.20 20.57 -30.39
N ARG A 249 -0.59 21.60 -29.78
CA ARG A 249 0.26 21.42 -28.59
C ARG A 249 -0.54 20.96 -27.36
N VAL A 250 -1.77 21.44 -27.18
CA VAL A 250 -2.67 20.99 -26.10
C VAL A 250 -2.99 19.50 -26.22
N GLU A 251 -3.34 19.03 -27.42
CA GLU A 251 -3.60 17.60 -27.63
C GLU A 251 -2.32 16.76 -27.50
N LEU A 252 -1.17 17.28 -27.92
CA LEU A 252 0.12 16.63 -27.71
C LEU A 252 0.46 16.49 -26.22
N ALA A 253 0.24 17.52 -25.40
CA ALA A 253 0.46 17.47 -23.96
C ALA A 253 -0.43 16.42 -23.27
N LYS A 254 -1.71 16.31 -23.69
CA LYS A 254 -2.61 15.25 -23.23
C LYS A 254 -2.07 13.87 -23.61
N GLN A 255 -1.64 13.69 -24.85
CA GLN A 255 -1.10 12.42 -25.35
C GLN A 255 0.18 12.03 -24.60
N TYR A 256 1.15 12.92 -24.47
CA TYR A 256 2.39 12.66 -23.73
C TYR A 256 2.12 12.32 -22.27
N THR A 257 1.13 12.95 -21.63
CA THR A 257 0.75 12.60 -20.26
C THR A 257 0.18 11.18 -20.14
N ILE A 258 -0.58 10.72 -21.14
CA ILE A 258 -1.08 9.34 -21.20
C ILE A 258 0.08 8.34 -21.37
N GLU A 259 1.03 8.67 -22.25
CA GLU A 259 2.19 7.83 -22.57
C GLU A 259 3.22 7.80 -21.43
N ALA A 260 3.40 8.90 -20.71
CA ALA A 260 4.26 9.05 -19.55
C ALA A 260 3.89 8.12 -18.38
N GLY A 261 2.64 7.63 -18.34
CA GLY A 261 2.16 6.76 -17.28
C GLY A 261 2.30 7.43 -15.90
N PRO A 262 2.97 6.78 -14.92
CA PRO A 262 3.19 7.36 -13.59
C PRO A 262 3.97 8.68 -13.55
N TYR A 263 4.75 9.01 -14.59
CA TYR A 263 5.68 10.14 -14.62
C TYR A 263 5.10 11.40 -15.28
N SER A 264 3.79 11.62 -15.11
CA SER A 264 3.07 12.74 -15.74
C SER A 264 3.68 14.11 -15.42
N ASN A 265 4.33 14.27 -14.26
CA ASN A 265 5.02 15.50 -13.85
C ASN A 265 6.15 15.92 -14.82
N GLU A 266 6.83 14.95 -15.44
CA GLU A 266 7.96 15.21 -16.35
C GLU A 266 7.52 15.60 -17.77
N VAL A 267 6.20 15.69 -18.04
CA VAL A 267 5.71 16.31 -19.29
C VAL A 267 5.97 17.82 -19.28
N PHE A 268 5.99 18.43 -18.10
CA PHE A 268 6.41 19.81 -17.85
C PHE A 268 7.34 19.81 -16.63
N PRO A 269 8.61 19.40 -16.78
CA PRO A 269 9.50 19.12 -15.66
C PRO A 269 9.86 20.36 -14.82
N GLU A 270 9.70 21.56 -15.39
CA GLU A 270 9.89 22.85 -14.72
C GLU A 270 8.63 23.37 -14.02
N ALA A 271 7.46 22.76 -14.23
CA ALA A 271 6.21 23.19 -13.63
C ALA A 271 6.22 23.01 -12.10
N GLU A 272 5.71 24.00 -11.37
CA GLU A 272 5.60 23.86 -9.91
C GLU A 272 4.49 22.85 -9.57
N PRO A 273 4.61 22.10 -8.45
CA PRO A 273 3.63 21.10 -8.04
C PRO A 273 2.18 21.63 -8.00
N GLU A 274 1.99 22.89 -7.62
CA GLU A 274 0.69 23.53 -7.58
C GLU A 274 0.01 23.64 -8.95
N GLU A 275 0.77 23.72 -10.05
CA GLU A 275 0.20 23.79 -11.39
C GLU A 275 -0.54 22.51 -11.78
N TRP A 276 -0.16 21.37 -11.20
CA TRP A 276 -0.81 20.08 -11.42
C TRP A 276 -2.09 19.88 -10.58
N LEU A 277 -2.41 20.81 -9.66
CA LEU A 277 -3.58 20.76 -8.80
C LEU A 277 -3.69 19.39 -8.07
N ASN A 278 -4.91 18.93 -7.80
CA ASN A 278 -5.25 17.61 -7.30
C ASN A 278 -5.53 16.58 -8.42
N CYS A 279 -4.94 16.75 -9.62
CA CYS A 279 -5.20 15.80 -10.72
C CYS A 279 -4.81 14.36 -10.35
N ASN A 280 -5.60 13.40 -10.83
CA ASN A 280 -5.52 11.96 -10.56
C ASN A 280 -5.62 11.54 -9.08
N GLN A 281 -6.09 12.42 -8.19
CA GLN A 281 -6.27 12.06 -6.77
C GLN A 281 -7.71 11.63 -6.49
N CYS A 282 -7.89 10.70 -5.55
CA CYS A 282 -9.21 10.40 -5.00
C CYS A 282 -9.55 11.44 -3.93
N ASN A 283 -10.54 12.30 -4.18
CA ASN A 283 -10.81 13.46 -3.33
C ASN A 283 -11.70 13.15 -2.11
N ASP A 284 -12.48 12.08 -2.16
CA ASP A 284 -13.42 11.66 -1.12
C ASP A 284 -12.99 10.36 -0.40
N CYS A 285 -11.90 9.74 -0.84
CA CYS A 285 -11.33 8.57 -0.19
C CYS A 285 -10.66 8.93 1.15
N PHE A 286 -10.63 7.97 2.06
CA PHE A 286 -9.87 8.08 3.30
C PHE A 286 -8.39 7.82 3.07
N LYS A 287 -7.54 8.81 3.37
CA LYS A 287 -6.06 8.69 3.28
C LYS A 287 -5.62 7.89 2.04
N PRO A 288 -6.04 8.28 0.82
CA PRO A 288 -5.79 7.50 -0.38
C PRO A 288 -4.30 7.40 -0.69
N SER A 289 -3.95 6.41 -1.51
CA SER A 289 -2.65 6.37 -2.18
C SER A 289 -2.53 7.47 -3.23
N PHE A 290 -1.33 7.99 -3.44
CA PHE A 290 -1.05 8.99 -4.48
C PHE A 290 -1.38 8.45 -5.88
N SER A 291 -2.01 9.29 -6.71
CA SER A 291 -2.39 8.96 -8.10
C SER A 291 -3.19 7.64 -8.14
N TYR A 292 -4.36 7.63 -7.49
CA TYR A 292 -5.07 6.40 -7.16
C TYR A 292 -5.42 5.52 -8.38
N ARG A 293 -5.38 4.19 -8.23
CA ARG A 293 -5.77 3.22 -9.26
C ARG A 293 -7.01 2.42 -8.83
N PRO A 294 -8.24 2.85 -9.17
CA PRO A 294 -9.45 2.22 -8.64
C PRO A 294 -9.60 0.73 -8.93
N LYS A 295 -9.20 0.27 -10.12
CA LYS A 295 -9.24 -1.15 -10.51
C LYS A 295 -8.20 -2.04 -9.81
N GLN A 296 -7.35 -1.45 -8.96
CA GLN A 296 -6.43 -2.14 -8.07
C GLN A 296 -6.90 -2.11 -6.61
N SER A 297 -8.09 -1.58 -6.32
CA SER A 297 -8.64 -1.50 -4.97
C SER A 297 -9.08 -2.88 -4.45
N ALA A 298 -9.19 -3.00 -3.12
CA ALA A 298 -9.68 -4.21 -2.47
C ALA A 298 -11.15 -4.50 -2.84
N GLN A 299 -12.00 -3.47 -2.87
CA GLN A 299 -13.41 -3.63 -3.25
C GLN A 299 -13.56 -4.12 -4.70
N TYR A 300 -12.74 -3.61 -5.63
CA TYR A 300 -12.72 -4.11 -7.01
C TYR A 300 -12.33 -5.59 -7.06
N ALA A 301 -11.28 -5.99 -6.33
CA ALA A 301 -10.86 -7.40 -6.23
C ALA A 301 -11.98 -8.32 -5.71
N LEU A 302 -12.77 -7.86 -4.73
CA LEU A 302 -13.91 -8.61 -4.20
C LEU A 302 -15.09 -8.69 -5.18
N ALA A 303 -15.24 -7.73 -6.08
CA ALA A 303 -16.37 -7.65 -7.02
C ALA A 303 -16.14 -8.48 -8.29
N ILE A 304 -14.90 -8.60 -8.78
CA ILE A 304 -14.64 -9.32 -10.04
C ILE A 304 -14.76 -10.84 -9.89
N THR A 305 -15.02 -11.51 -11.01
CA THR A 305 -15.03 -12.98 -11.11
C THR A 305 -14.40 -13.40 -12.43
N ASN A 306 -13.51 -14.41 -12.40
CA ASN A 306 -13.01 -15.03 -13.62
C ASN A 306 -13.88 -16.22 -14.02
N PHE A 307 -14.48 -16.14 -15.21
CA PHE A 307 -15.39 -17.14 -15.80
C PHE A 307 -14.72 -18.12 -16.78
N ASP A 308 -13.38 -18.11 -16.91
CA ASP A 308 -12.62 -18.99 -17.83
C ASP A 308 -12.75 -20.48 -17.50
N LYS A 309 -13.13 -20.81 -16.26
CA LYS A 309 -13.31 -22.18 -15.76
C LYS A 309 -14.78 -22.43 -15.41
N GLU A 310 -15.18 -23.70 -15.38
CA GLU A 310 -16.54 -24.12 -15.00
C GLU A 310 -16.91 -23.70 -13.58
N ASP A 311 -15.94 -23.72 -12.65
CA ASP A 311 -16.04 -23.10 -11.33
C ASP A 311 -15.36 -21.71 -11.38
N PRO A 312 -16.12 -20.61 -11.33
CA PRO A 312 -15.57 -19.27 -11.47
C PRO A 312 -14.60 -18.94 -10.33
N GLN A 313 -13.44 -18.37 -10.66
CA GLN A 313 -12.46 -17.99 -9.66
C GLN A 313 -12.76 -16.61 -9.10
N ARG A 314 -12.57 -16.43 -7.79
CA ARG A 314 -12.77 -15.17 -7.05
C ARG A 314 -11.66 -14.97 -6.04
N TYR A 315 -11.38 -13.72 -5.71
CA TYR A 315 -10.51 -13.40 -4.59
C TYR A 315 -11.25 -13.58 -3.27
N GLU A 316 -10.60 -14.23 -2.31
CA GLU A 316 -11.12 -14.43 -0.95
C GLU A 316 -10.12 -13.97 0.10
N PHE A 317 -9.65 -12.74 -0.01
CA PHE A 317 -8.62 -12.16 0.86
C PHE A 317 -9.09 -11.93 2.31
N GLY A 318 -8.18 -12.09 3.27
CA GLY A 318 -8.26 -11.41 4.56
C GLY A 318 -7.63 -10.03 4.47
N PHE A 319 -8.20 -9.04 5.15
CA PHE A 319 -7.70 -7.67 5.13
C PHE A 319 -6.71 -7.42 6.26
N ILE A 320 -5.55 -6.91 5.90
CA ILE A 320 -4.52 -6.46 6.83
C ILE A 320 -4.08 -5.03 6.51
N ALA A 321 -3.33 -4.45 7.44
CA ALA A 321 -2.64 -3.19 7.23
C ALA A 321 -1.21 -3.30 7.76
N SER A 322 -0.31 -2.47 7.28
CA SER A 322 1.09 -2.46 7.72
C SER A 322 1.68 -1.05 7.75
N THR A 323 2.82 -0.87 8.40
CA THR A 323 3.46 0.44 8.50
C THR A 323 4.11 0.84 7.17
N ASP A 324 4.79 -0.10 6.52
CA ASP A 324 5.46 0.04 5.22
C ASP A 324 6.18 1.38 4.99
N ASP A 325 7.00 1.81 5.96
CA ASP A 325 7.68 3.12 5.91
C ASP A 325 9.13 3.05 5.39
N HIS A 326 9.65 1.84 5.14
CA HIS A 326 11.04 1.57 4.75
C HIS A 326 12.11 2.27 5.63
N THR A 327 11.80 2.59 6.89
CA THR A 327 12.73 3.26 7.82
C THR A 327 13.35 2.31 8.85
N ALA A 328 12.88 1.06 8.89
CA ALA A 328 13.24 0.07 9.91
C ALA A 328 12.89 0.50 11.35
N ARG A 329 11.90 1.40 11.50
CA ARG A 329 11.29 1.75 12.78
C ARG A 329 10.14 0.79 13.11
N PRO A 330 9.84 0.59 14.40
CA PRO A 330 8.62 -0.13 14.79
C PRO A 330 7.39 0.68 14.38
N GLY A 331 6.26 0.00 14.14
CA GLY A 331 5.07 0.65 13.58
C GLY A 331 4.66 1.93 14.29
N THR A 332 4.54 3.03 13.53
CA THR A 332 4.52 4.42 14.01
C THR A 332 3.12 5.03 14.09
N GLY A 333 2.09 4.35 13.57
CA GLY A 333 0.72 4.89 13.48
C GLY A 333 -0.06 5.10 14.77
N TYR A 334 0.54 4.87 15.94
CA TYR A 334 -0.13 5.08 17.24
C TYR A 334 -0.14 6.54 17.71
N LYS A 335 0.70 7.41 17.14
CA LYS A 335 0.79 8.86 17.39
C LYS A 335 1.06 9.58 16.08
N GLN A 336 0.74 10.87 16.01
CA GLN A 336 0.81 11.70 14.81
C GLN A 336 1.72 12.90 15.08
N TYR A 337 3.01 12.75 14.78
CA TYR A 337 4.09 13.70 15.08
C TYR A 337 5.31 13.39 14.22
N GLU A 338 6.27 14.32 14.12
CA GLU A 338 7.57 14.10 13.47
C GLU A 338 7.42 13.41 12.10
N ARG A 339 6.64 14.03 11.21
CA ARG A 339 6.22 13.50 9.89
C ARG A 339 7.35 12.81 9.13
N ARG A 340 8.56 13.39 9.15
CA ARG A 340 9.73 12.86 8.42
C ARG A 340 10.43 11.67 9.11
N LYS A 341 10.12 11.40 10.37
CA LYS A 341 10.56 10.20 11.11
C LYS A 341 9.47 9.13 11.16
N MET A 342 8.21 9.52 11.29
CA MET A 342 7.07 8.61 11.43
C MET A 342 6.48 8.14 10.09
N THR A 343 6.77 8.84 8.99
CA THR A 343 6.42 8.45 7.63
C THR A 343 7.69 8.35 6.77
N PHE A 344 7.55 7.94 5.51
CA PHE A 344 8.64 8.01 4.53
C PHE A 344 8.71 9.35 3.76
N ALA A 345 8.04 10.41 4.24
CA ALA A 345 8.16 11.75 3.68
C ALA A 345 9.63 12.15 3.52
N SER A 346 10.03 12.43 2.28
CA SER A 346 11.41 12.74 1.93
C SER A 346 11.47 13.89 0.94
N GLY A 347 12.62 14.57 0.92
CA GLY A 347 12.88 15.68 0.02
C GLY A 347 14.08 16.50 0.49
N VAL A 348 14.48 17.46 -0.34
CA VAL A 348 15.67 18.27 -0.11
C VAL A 348 15.49 19.19 1.11
N LYS A 349 16.53 19.29 1.94
CA LYS A 349 16.45 19.96 3.26
C LYS A 349 16.62 21.47 3.20
N SER A 350 17.06 22.02 2.08
CA SER A 350 17.24 23.46 1.88
C SER A 350 17.27 23.80 0.39
N SER A 351 17.11 25.09 0.09
CA SER A 351 17.20 25.63 -1.27
C SER A 351 18.54 25.38 -1.95
N PHE A 352 19.61 25.18 -1.19
CA PHE A 352 20.93 24.83 -1.74
C PHE A 352 20.91 23.50 -2.50
N PHE A 353 20.07 22.55 -2.08
CA PHE A 353 19.95 21.23 -2.71
C PHE A 353 18.74 21.15 -3.67
N ASP A 354 18.03 22.25 -3.90
CA ASP A 354 16.84 22.30 -4.75
C ASP A 354 17.24 22.30 -6.24
N TYR A 355 17.44 21.10 -6.79
CA TYR A 355 17.76 20.94 -8.20
C TYR A 355 16.48 21.04 -9.03
N LYS A 356 16.42 22.03 -9.92
CA LYS A 356 15.35 22.16 -10.91
C LYS A 356 15.80 21.54 -12.22
N TYR A 357 14.99 20.62 -12.75
CA TYR A 357 15.11 20.23 -14.15
C TYR A 357 14.51 21.35 -15.00
N TYR A 358 15.22 21.73 -16.06
CA TYR A 358 14.75 22.74 -17.01
C TYR A 358 14.38 22.02 -18.29
N ALA A 359 13.14 22.22 -18.75
CA ALA A 359 12.72 21.74 -20.07
C ALA A 359 13.63 22.30 -21.17
N GLU A 360 13.77 21.53 -22.24
CA GLU A 360 14.43 21.94 -23.48
C GLU A 360 13.72 23.16 -24.10
N ASP A 361 12.38 23.16 -24.09
CA ASP A 361 11.53 24.31 -24.42
C ASP A 361 10.37 24.41 -23.41
N PRO A 362 10.36 25.41 -22.52
CA PRO A 362 9.27 25.61 -21.55
C PRO A 362 7.87 25.85 -22.17
N ASN A 363 7.78 26.07 -23.48
CA ASN A 363 6.53 26.23 -24.21
C ASN A 363 6.13 24.97 -24.99
N PHE A 364 6.79 23.84 -24.75
CA PHE A 364 6.51 22.58 -25.44
C PHE A 364 6.51 21.41 -24.44
N PRO A 365 5.55 20.47 -24.53
CA PRO A 365 5.52 19.30 -23.66
C PRO A 365 6.62 18.31 -24.02
N GLU A 366 7.19 17.62 -23.03
CA GLU A 366 8.19 16.58 -23.21
C GLU A 366 7.58 15.18 -23.03
N LEU A 367 8.16 14.18 -23.72
CA LEU A 367 7.78 12.78 -23.54
C LEU A 367 8.80 12.10 -22.61
N PRO A 368 8.46 11.86 -21.34
CA PRO A 368 9.40 11.28 -20.39
C PRO A 368 9.65 9.79 -20.67
N GLY A 369 10.86 9.34 -20.33
CA GLY A 369 11.20 7.92 -20.40
C GLY A 369 10.48 7.11 -19.32
N ILE A 370 9.87 5.99 -19.70
CA ILE A 370 9.02 5.20 -18.78
C ILE A 370 9.74 3.98 -18.17
N ASN A 371 11.01 3.75 -18.52
CA ASN A 371 11.77 2.68 -17.89
C ASN A 371 12.28 3.11 -16.52
N ALA A 372 12.52 2.13 -15.65
CA ALA A 372 13.02 2.38 -14.30
C ALA A 372 14.41 3.05 -14.36
N GLY A 373 14.49 4.30 -13.91
CA GLY A 373 15.72 5.09 -13.99
C GLY A 373 15.66 6.29 -14.90
N ASP A 374 14.75 6.30 -15.87
CA ASP A 374 14.73 7.31 -16.92
C ASP A 374 14.09 8.63 -16.48
N SER A 375 13.11 8.57 -15.56
CA SER A 375 12.31 9.71 -15.10
C SER A 375 12.19 9.78 -13.58
N LEU A 376 11.91 10.99 -13.06
CA LEU A 376 11.70 11.23 -11.64
C LEU A 376 10.21 11.18 -11.30
N PRO A 377 9.81 10.48 -10.21
CA PRO A 377 8.44 10.50 -9.75
C PRO A 377 8.09 11.85 -9.11
N ASP A 378 6.80 12.21 -9.11
CA ASP A 378 6.24 13.42 -8.48
C ASP A 378 6.33 13.39 -6.94
N ASN A 379 7.54 13.55 -6.43
CA ASN A 379 7.85 13.40 -5.00
C ASN A 379 7.20 14.49 -4.14
N GLU A 380 7.06 15.72 -4.66
CA GLU A 380 6.49 16.83 -3.91
C GLU A 380 5.01 16.64 -3.64
N ARG A 381 4.22 16.24 -4.65
CA ARG A 381 2.79 15.95 -4.45
C ARG A 381 2.61 14.63 -3.69
N ASN A 382 3.39 13.60 -4.02
CA ASN A 382 3.34 12.32 -3.31
C ASN A 382 3.58 12.47 -1.80
N SER A 383 4.40 13.43 -1.35
CA SER A 383 4.62 13.68 0.08
C SER A 383 3.37 14.10 0.87
N SER A 384 2.29 14.50 0.19
CA SER A 384 0.98 14.73 0.82
C SER A 384 0.17 13.44 1.01
N PHE A 385 0.66 12.28 0.55
CA PHE A 385 -0.04 10.98 0.57
C PHE A 385 0.83 9.90 1.22
N VAL A 386 1.71 10.31 2.13
CA VAL A 386 2.51 9.41 2.95
C VAL A 386 2.03 9.49 4.39
N TYR A 387 1.88 8.34 5.02
CA TYR A 387 1.26 8.24 6.34
C TYR A 387 2.18 7.46 7.27
N PRO A 388 1.92 7.50 8.59
CA PRO A 388 2.56 6.58 9.54
C PRO A 388 2.24 5.10 9.30
N GLY A 389 1.31 4.83 8.38
CA GLY A 389 0.87 3.49 8.01
C GLY A 389 -0.03 2.83 9.04
N GLY A 390 -0.52 1.66 8.67
CA GLY A 390 -1.42 0.85 9.47
C GLY A 390 -0.74 -0.22 10.31
N ILE A 391 -1.56 -1.02 10.98
CA ILE A 391 -1.12 -2.22 11.69
C ILE A 391 -2.15 -3.34 11.52
N VAL A 392 -1.67 -4.58 11.55
CA VAL A 392 -2.49 -5.78 11.58
C VAL A 392 -2.82 -6.17 13.01
N ALA A 393 -4.07 -6.58 13.22
CA ALA A 393 -4.50 -7.26 14.43
C ALA A 393 -4.92 -8.69 14.09
N VAL A 394 -4.60 -9.61 15.00
CA VAL A 394 -4.75 -11.06 14.79
C VAL A 394 -5.59 -11.67 15.90
N HIS A 395 -6.70 -12.31 15.54
CA HIS A 395 -7.54 -13.08 16.47
C HIS A 395 -6.98 -14.51 16.61
N ALA A 396 -5.95 -14.65 17.44
CA ALA A 396 -5.29 -15.91 17.75
C ALA A 396 -5.78 -16.51 19.10
N LYS A 397 -5.73 -17.84 19.23
CA LYS A 397 -6.12 -18.55 20.47
C LYS A 397 -5.18 -18.25 21.64
N SER A 398 -3.90 -18.04 21.33
CA SER A 398 -2.87 -17.63 22.28
C SER A 398 -1.85 -16.73 21.57
N ARG A 399 -0.85 -16.26 22.31
CA ARG A 399 0.30 -15.51 21.76
C ARG A 399 1.40 -16.43 21.20
N SER A 400 1.14 -17.74 21.11
CA SER A 400 2.07 -18.69 20.50
C SER A 400 2.26 -18.37 19.02
N LYS A 401 3.47 -18.61 18.50
CA LYS A 401 3.77 -18.43 17.07
C LYS A 401 2.82 -19.27 16.19
N ASP A 402 2.52 -20.49 16.61
CA ASP A 402 1.64 -21.41 15.88
C ASP A 402 0.21 -20.88 15.79
N ASP A 403 -0.36 -20.39 16.90
CA ASP A 403 -1.73 -19.86 16.91
C ASP A 403 -1.85 -18.54 16.13
N ILE A 404 -0.79 -17.71 16.13
CA ILE A 404 -0.74 -16.48 15.33
C ILE A 404 -0.66 -16.84 13.84
N TRP A 405 0.22 -17.76 13.46
CA TRP A 405 0.36 -18.22 12.08
C TRP A 405 -0.94 -18.84 11.56
N GLU A 406 -1.57 -19.70 12.35
CA GLU A 406 -2.85 -20.31 12.01
C GLU A 406 -3.96 -19.25 11.87
N ALA A 407 -3.98 -18.22 12.71
CA ALA A 407 -4.94 -17.12 12.56
C ALA A 407 -4.72 -16.31 11.27
N LEU A 408 -3.46 -16.06 10.86
CA LEU A 408 -3.14 -15.46 9.56
C LEU A 408 -3.62 -16.36 8.41
N LYS A 409 -3.32 -17.67 8.43
CA LYS A 409 -3.75 -18.63 7.40
C LYS A 409 -5.28 -18.72 7.27
N GLN A 410 -5.99 -18.61 8.39
CA GLN A 410 -7.45 -18.66 8.46
C GLN A 410 -8.10 -17.28 8.28
N LYS A 411 -7.33 -16.25 7.90
CA LYS A 411 -7.82 -14.88 7.64
C LYS A 411 -8.55 -14.26 8.84
N ARG A 412 -8.28 -14.72 10.08
CA ARG A 412 -8.86 -14.18 11.33
C ARG A 412 -8.10 -12.93 11.76
N VAL A 413 -8.10 -11.93 10.88
CA VAL A 413 -7.29 -10.73 10.97
C VAL A 413 -8.10 -9.50 10.59
N TYR A 414 -7.64 -8.33 11.01
CA TYR A 414 -8.20 -7.07 10.57
C TYR A 414 -7.08 -6.00 10.51
N GLY A 415 -7.27 -5.00 9.64
CA GLY A 415 -6.37 -3.87 9.51
C GLY A 415 -6.85 -2.66 10.33
N THR A 416 -5.94 -1.80 10.75
CA THR A 416 -6.26 -0.47 11.27
C THR A 416 -5.39 0.58 10.57
N SER A 417 -5.86 1.82 10.51
CA SER A 417 -5.14 2.94 9.89
C SER A 417 -3.94 3.46 10.69
N GLY A 418 -3.58 2.76 11.78
CA GLY A 418 -2.46 3.08 12.67
C GLY A 418 -2.84 2.92 14.14
N PRO A 419 -3.93 3.56 14.61
CA PRO A 419 -4.36 3.44 16.00
C PRO A 419 -4.75 2.01 16.37
N ARG A 420 -4.38 1.59 17.60
CA ARG A 420 -4.64 0.22 18.12
C ARG A 420 -6.10 0.00 18.52
N MET A 421 -7.01 0.05 17.55
CA MET A 421 -8.44 -0.19 17.69
C MET A 421 -8.74 -1.70 17.83
N LEU A 422 -9.84 -2.02 18.50
CA LEU A 422 -10.32 -3.40 18.65
C LEU A 422 -11.55 -3.62 17.79
N LEU A 423 -11.61 -4.74 17.06
CA LEU A 423 -12.72 -5.07 16.16
C LEU A 423 -13.01 -6.58 16.12
N TRP A 424 -14.29 -6.93 16.27
CA TRP A 424 -14.85 -8.25 16.02
C TRP A 424 -16.05 -8.13 15.09
N PHE A 425 -16.16 -9.05 14.14
CA PHE A 425 -17.27 -9.16 13.20
C PHE A 425 -17.63 -10.63 13.06
N GLU A 426 -18.88 -10.96 13.34
CA GLU A 426 -19.38 -12.33 13.42
C GLU A 426 -20.74 -12.43 12.71
N LEU A 427 -20.95 -13.48 11.92
CA LEU A 427 -22.27 -13.95 11.51
C LEU A 427 -22.81 -14.86 12.63
N ILE A 428 -24.02 -14.57 13.09
CA ILE A 428 -24.57 -15.12 14.36
C ILE A 428 -25.76 -16.06 14.18
N ASN A 429 -26.23 -16.28 12.95
CA ASN A 429 -27.35 -17.17 12.66
C ASN A 429 -26.99 -18.39 11.82
N PHE A 430 -25.72 -18.81 11.77
CA PHE A 430 -25.30 -20.02 11.04
C PHE A 430 -25.44 -21.29 11.91
N GLY A 431 -26.68 -21.77 12.07
CA GLY A 431 -26.98 -22.85 13.02
C GLY A 431 -26.64 -22.43 14.44
N GLU A 432 -25.95 -23.30 15.19
CA GLU A 432 -25.42 -22.98 16.53
C GLU A 432 -24.00 -22.37 16.48
N GLN A 433 -23.39 -22.28 15.30
CA GLN A 433 -22.01 -21.84 15.13
C GLN A 433 -21.93 -20.34 14.87
N LYS A 434 -20.89 -19.72 15.44
CA LYS A 434 -20.47 -18.37 15.05
C LYS A 434 -19.46 -18.47 13.92
N VAL A 435 -19.68 -17.70 12.87
CA VAL A 435 -18.76 -17.56 11.75
C VAL A 435 -18.05 -16.23 11.91
N HIS A 436 -16.72 -16.25 11.91
CA HIS A 436 -15.88 -15.08 12.15
C HIS A 436 -15.40 -14.45 10.84
N MET A 437 -14.98 -13.18 10.90
CA MET A 437 -14.27 -12.51 9.82
C MET A 437 -13.18 -13.40 9.19
N GLY A 438 -13.10 -13.39 7.86
CA GLY A 438 -12.19 -14.21 7.05
C GLY A 438 -12.76 -15.54 6.57
N GLN A 439 -13.88 -16.01 7.14
CA GLN A 439 -14.47 -17.30 6.79
C GLN A 439 -15.49 -17.20 5.64
N LYS A 440 -15.69 -18.34 4.96
CA LYS A 440 -16.70 -18.55 3.92
C LYS A 440 -17.73 -19.58 4.38
N VAL A 441 -19.01 -19.31 4.12
CA VAL A 441 -20.10 -20.26 4.37
C VAL A 441 -21.13 -20.23 3.24
N ILE A 442 -21.87 -21.33 3.10
CA ILE A 442 -23.01 -21.44 2.19
C ILE A 442 -24.29 -21.29 2.99
N MET A 443 -25.14 -20.31 2.67
CA MET A 443 -26.40 -20.09 3.38
C MET A 443 -27.51 -19.56 2.47
N ASN A 444 -28.76 -19.82 2.83
CA ASN A 444 -29.96 -19.48 2.04
C ASN A 444 -30.99 -18.62 2.81
N GLN A 445 -30.65 -18.17 4.01
CA GLN A 445 -31.48 -17.31 4.83
C GLN A 445 -30.82 -15.93 4.96
N ALA A 446 -31.61 -14.91 5.34
CA ALA A 446 -31.09 -13.57 5.60
C ALA A 446 -29.96 -13.63 6.65
N PRO A 447 -28.73 -13.19 6.33
CA PRO A 447 -27.62 -13.23 7.28
C PRO A 447 -27.80 -12.18 8.36
N LYS A 448 -27.52 -12.58 9.61
CA LYS A 448 -27.53 -11.69 10.77
C LYS A 448 -26.13 -11.59 11.34
N PHE A 449 -25.67 -10.38 11.56
CA PHE A 449 -24.31 -10.11 11.99
C PHE A 449 -24.28 -9.37 13.33
N LYS A 450 -23.15 -9.52 14.01
CA LYS A 450 -22.80 -8.78 15.22
C LYS A 450 -21.41 -8.18 15.06
N VAL A 451 -21.30 -6.88 15.33
CA VAL A 451 -20.03 -6.16 15.39
C VAL A 451 -19.78 -5.73 16.83
N ARG A 452 -18.53 -5.86 17.26
CA ARG A 452 -18.04 -5.27 18.51
C ARG A 452 -16.78 -4.48 18.20
N ALA A 453 -16.72 -3.22 18.61
CA ALA A 453 -15.57 -2.38 18.37
C ALA A 453 -15.22 -1.51 19.59
N ALA A 454 -13.95 -1.17 19.76
CA ALA A 454 -13.51 -0.19 20.73
C ALA A 454 -12.38 0.67 20.15
N GLY A 455 -12.45 1.98 20.36
CA GLY A 455 -11.42 2.90 19.90
C GLY A 455 -10.08 2.63 20.56
N SER A 456 -9.02 3.18 19.96
CA SER A 456 -7.66 3.06 20.50
C SER A 456 -7.55 3.78 21.86
N PHE A 457 -6.52 3.43 22.63
CA PHE A 457 -6.22 4.17 23.86
C PHE A 457 -5.69 5.56 23.53
N LYS A 458 -6.16 6.59 24.24
CA LYS A 458 -5.57 7.93 24.20
C LYS A 458 -4.12 7.84 24.68
N GLN A 459 -3.21 8.49 23.98
CA GLN A 459 -1.78 8.41 24.27
C GLN A 459 -1.35 9.51 25.23
N LYS A 460 -0.50 9.17 26.19
CA LYS A 460 0.23 10.12 27.03
C LYS A 460 1.48 10.61 26.30
N PRO A 461 1.99 11.82 26.60
CA PRO A 461 3.29 12.29 26.12
C PRO A 461 4.43 11.36 26.53
N GLY A 462 5.50 11.35 25.75
CA GLY A 462 6.72 10.61 26.02
C GLY A 462 6.59 9.07 25.93
N CYS A 463 7.57 8.39 26.52
CA CYS A 463 7.66 6.93 26.58
C CYS A 463 7.29 6.36 27.96
N PRO A 464 6.78 5.11 28.03
CA PRO A 464 6.64 4.39 29.31
C PRO A 464 8.00 4.25 30.02
N SER A 465 7.99 4.20 31.36
CA SER A 465 9.22 4.08 32.17
C SER A 465 10.08 2.89 31.75
N VAL A 466 9.45 1.73 31.47
CA VAL A 466 10.16 0.53 31.01
C VAL A 466 10.99 0.79 29.74
N SER A 467 10.48 1.59 28.80
CA SER A 467 11.23 1.93 27.57
C SER A 467 12.38 2.90 27.86
N VAL A 468 12.18 3.86 28.76
CA VAL A 468 13.21 4.82 29.19
C VAL A 468 14.34 4.12 29.93
N ASP A 469 14.01 3.15 30.78
CA ASP A 469 14.99 2.41 31.59
C ASP A 469 15.77 1.38 30.74
N SER A 470 15.20 0.94 29.61
CA SER A 470 15.77 -0.14 28.77
C SER A 470 16.60 0.36 27.58
N LEU A 471 16.46 1.61 27.16
CA LEU A 471 17.09 2.15 25.95
C LEU A 471 17.81 3.46 26.25
N SER A 472 18.94 3.70 25.57
CA SER A 472 19.63 5.00 25.67
C SER A 472 18.76 6.13 25.08
N PRO A 473 18.96 7.39 25.51
CA PRO A 473 18.25 8.54 24.95
C PRO A 473 18.40 8.65 23.42
N GLU A 474 19.60 8.38 22.89
CA GLU A 474 19.87 8.42 21.45
C GLU A 474 19.11 7.32 20.71
N ARG A 475 18.96 6.14 21.33
CA ARG A 475 18.22 5.04 20.72
C ARG A 475 16.71 5.32 20.72
N LEU A 476 16.18 5.94 21.77
CA LEU A 476 14.79 6.40 21.83
C LEU A 476 14.52 7.50 20.80
N ASP A 477 15.39 8.50 20.68
CA ASP A 477 15.23 9.54 19.65
C ASP A 477 15.24 8.94 18.23
N TYR A 478 16.16 8.00 17.96
CA TYR A 478 16.26 7.35 16.67
C TYR A 478 14.99 6.55 16.30
N LEU A 479 14.48 5.75 17.25
CA LEU A 479 13.38 4.82 17.01
C LEU A 479 12.00 5.50 17.00
N CYS A 480 11.79 6.47 17.89
CA CYS A 480 10.48 7.06 18.13
C CYS A 480 10.51 8.55 18.48
N ALA A 481 11.62 9.26 18.25
CA ALA A 481 11.77 10.69 18.56
C ALA A 481 11.30 11.07 19.98
N GLY A 482 11.51 10.18 20.96
CA GLY A 482 11.08 10.38 22.35
C GLY A 482 9.61 10.07 22.66
N GLU A 483 8.81 9.65 21.68
CA GLU A 483 7.36 9.42 21.80
C GLU A 483 6.99 7.96 21.48
N CYS A 484 6.99 7.10 22.50
CA CYS A 484 6.63 5.68 22.34
C CYS A 484 5.12 5.44 22.42
N TYR A 485 4.68 4.21 22.14
CA TYR A 485 3.32 3.78 22.50
C TYR A 485 3.16 3.85 24.02
N ASN A 486 2.39 4.84 24.48
CA ASN A 486 2.26 5.20 25.89
C ASN A 486 0.76 5.36 26.23
N PRO A 487 0.00 4.26 26.30
CA PRO A 487 -1.44 4.31 26.44
C PRO A 487 -1.85 4.85 27.82
N SER A 488 -2.90 5.65 27.83
CA SER A 488 -3.66 5.97 29.04
C SER A 488 -4.70 4.87 29.34
N ASN A 489 -5.52 5.10 30.38
CA ASN A 489 -6.63 4.23 30.72
C ASN A 489 -7.94 4.64 30.02
N GLU A 490 -7.90 5.68 29.19
CA GLU A 490 -9.05 6.15 28.41
C GLU A 490 -8.94 5.71 26.96
N ARG A 491 -10.08 5.36 26.35
CA ARG A 491 -10.18 5.10 24.93
C ARG A 491 -10.89 6.25 24.23
N TYR A 492 -10.56 6.44 22.96
CA TYR A 492 -11.40 7.19 22.06
C TYR A 492 -12.72 6.44 21.82
N ILE A 493 -13.80 7.16 21.56
CA ILE A 493 -15.08 6.56 21.22
C ILE A 493 -15.10 6.07 19.76
N ILE A 494 -15.89 5.04 19.49
CA ILE A 494 -16.31 4.70 18.13
C ILE A 494 -17.56 5.53 17.84
N GLU A 495 -17.54 6.33 16.78
CA GLU A 495 -18.67 7.17 16.37
C GLU A 495 -19.74 6.35 15.67
N ARG A 496 -19.31 5.50 14.73
CA ARG A 496 -20.21 4.68 13.91
C ARG A 496 -19.53 3.43 13.38
N ILE A 497 -20.35 2.47 12.97
CA ILE A 497 -19.95 1.31 12.18
C ILE A 497 -20.49 1.50 10.76
N GLU A 498 -19.62 1.43 9.77
CA GLU A 498 -20.00 1.37 8.35
C GLU A 498 -19.92 -0.09 7.90
N VAL A 499 -20.97 -0.60 7.28
CA VAL A 499 -21.03 -1.95 6.71
C VAL A 499 -20.91 -1.83 5.21
N ILE A 500 -20.00 -2.60 4.63
CA ILE A 500 -19.77 -2.65 3.19
C ILE A 500 -20.27 -4.00 2.70
N LYS A 501 -21.04 -3.99 1.61
CA LYS A 501 -21.51 -5.18 0.91
C LYS A 501 -20.96 -5.17 -0.50
N VAL A 502 -20.25 -6.22 -0.88
CA VAL A 502 -19.75 -6.42 -2.25
C VAL A 502 -20.33 -7.72 -2.80
N THR A 503 -21.02 -7.64 -3.92
CA THR A 503 -21.59 -8.80 -4.61
C THR A 503 -20.72 -9.17 -5.80
N PRO A 504 -20.04 -10.33 -5.84
CA PRO A 504 -19.19 -10.69 -6.97
C PRO A 504 -20.00 -10.82 -8.27
N GLN A 505 -19.36 -10.59 -9.41
CA GLN A 505 -19.97 -10.76 -10.72
C GLN A 505 -20.58 -12.17 -10.89
N GLU A 506 -21.75 -12.24 -11.50
CA GLU A 506 -22.43 -13.50 -11.89
C GLU A 506 -22.23 -13.84 -13.37
N TYR A 507 -21.92 -12.83 -14.20
CA TYR A 507 -21.63 -13.01 -15.61
C TYR A 507 -20.61 -11.98 -16.11
N GLN A 508 -19.96 -12.30 -17.23
CA GLN A 508 -18.96 -11.44 -17.86
C GLN A 508 -19.59 -10.11 -18.30
N GLY A 509 -18.96 -9.00 -17.91
CA GLY A 509 -19.40 -7.65 -18.28
C GLY A 509 -20.45 -7.03 -17.35
N GLU A 510 -20.85 -7.72 -16.27
CA GLU A 510 -21.67 -7.10 -15.23
C GLU A 510 -20.96 -5.88 -14.63
N GLU A 511 -21.68 -4.76 -14.51
CA GLU A 511 -21.10 -3.46 -14.17
C GLU A 511 -20.68 -3.37 -12.69
N ILE A 512 -19.36 -3.28 -12.45
CA ILE A 512 -18.76 -3.34 -11.10
C ILE A 512 -19.30 -2.27 -10.14
N LYS A 513 -19.59 -1.05 -10.62
CA LYS A 513 -20.05 0.03 -9.74
C LYS A 513 -21.35 -0.29 -9.01
N ASN A 514 -22.21 -1.13 -9.60
CA ASN A 514 -23.49 -1.52 -9.02
C ASN A 514 -23.34 -2.69 -8.02
N LEU A 515 -22.16 -3.29 -7.97
CA LEU A 515 -21.83 -4.45 -7.15
C LEU A 515 -21.19 -4.09 -5.81
N ILE A 516 -20.76 -2.84 -5.65
CA ILE A 516 -20.04 -2.35 -4.47
C ILE A 516 -20.93 -1.33 -3.76
N GLN A 517 -21.38 -1.67 -2.55
CA GLN A 517 -22.23 -0.82 -1.72
C GLN A 517 -21.39 -0.31 -0.54
N ASP A 518 -20.87 0.91 -0.69
CA ASP A 518 -19.94 1.54 0.25
C ASP A 518 -20.39 2.97 0.63
N PRO A 519 -20.99 3.18 1.81
CA PRO A 519 -21.47 2.15 2.74
C PRO A 519 -22.83 1.57 2.30
N TRP A 520 -23.07 0.29 2.60
CA TRP A 520 -24.39 -0.33 2.50
C TRP A 520 -25.30 0.06 3.68
N LEU A 521 -24.73 0.07 4.89
CA LEU A 521 -25.43 0.45 6.11
C LEU A 521 -24.48 1.25 7.01
N VAL A 522 -25.00 2.29 7.65
CA VAL A 522 -24.29 3.05 8.69
C VAL A 522 -25.07 2.95 9.99
N VAL A 523 -24.40 2.54 11.07
CA VAL A 523 -24.99 2.43 12.40
C VAL A 523 -24.24 3.32 13.38
N GLU A 524 -24.93 4.34 13.90
CA GLU A 524 -24.40 5.24 14.91
C GLU A 524 -24.17 4.53 16.25
N CYS A 525 -23.01 4.76 16.86
CA CYS A 525 -22.64 4.19 18.14
C CYS A 525 -23.02 5.13 19.29
N LYS A 526 -23.37 4.55 20.44
CA LYS A 526 -23.59 5.34 21.66
C LYS A 526 -22.25 5.96 22.07
N LYS A 527 -22.25 7.28 22.29
CA LYS A 527 -21.07 8.05 22.72
C LYS A 527 -20.68 7.74 24.16
N ASN A 528 -20.06 6.59 24.39
CA ASN A 528 -19.51 6.19 25.68
C ASN A 528 -18.22 5.37 25.50
N ASN A 529 -17.42 5.27 26.56
CA ASN A 529 -16.11 4.63 26.51
C ASN A 529 -16.15 3.09 26.63
N SER A 530 -17.33 2.47 26.64
CA SER A 530 -17.49 1.01 26.78
C SER A 530 -17.37 0.24 25.45
N GLY A 531 -17.15 0.96 24.35
CA GLY A 531 -17.13 0.41 23.00
C GLY A 531 -18.50 0.43 22.33
N CYS A 532 -18.56 -0.05 21.10
CA CYS A 532 -19.76 -0.12 20.28
C CYS A 532 -20.12 -1.58 19.98
N ILE A 533 -21.39 -1.94 20.19
CA ILE A 533 -21.95 -3.25 19.84
C ILE A 533 -23.18 -3.00 18.99
N VAL A 534 -23.18 -3.52 17.77
CA VAL A 534 -24.30 -3.40 16.84
C VAL A 534 -24.64 -4.77 16.25
N GLU A 535 -25.93 -4.97 15.99
CA GLU A 535 -26.44 -6.14 15.27
C GLU A 535 -27.27 -5.64 14.10
N PHE A 536 -27.13 -6.29 12.96
CA PHE A 536 -27.86 -5.95 11.73
C PHE A 536 -28.12 -7.20 10.90
N GLU A 537 -29.05 -7.10 9.94
CA GLU A 537 -29.41 -8.17 9.04
C GLU A 537 -29.54 -7.65 7.61
N ASP A 538 -29.21 -8.50 6.62
CA ASP A 538 -29.53 -8.23 5.21
C ASP A 538 -30.76 -9.06 4.79
N PRO A 539 -31.98 -8.49 4.85
CA PRO A 539 -33.19 -9.20 4.45
C PRO A 539 -33.23 -9.48 2.95
N ASP A 540 -32.49 -8.72 2.15
CA ASP A 540 -32.49 -8.77 0.68
C ASP A 540 -31.34 -9.65 0.12
N PHE A 541 -30.74 -10.49 0.96
CA PHE A 541 -29.67 -11.40 0.55
C PHE A 541 -30.18 -12.42 -0.49
N ASN A 542 -29.82 -12.19 -1.76
CA ASN A 542 -30.34 -12.96 -2.89
C ASN A 542 -29.26 -13.54 -3.81
N ARG A 543 -28.00 -13.13 -3.66
CA ARG A 543 -26.81 -13.57 -4.41
C ARG A 543 -25.57 -13.63 -3.53
N ASP A 544 -24.53 -14.28 -4.02
CA ASP A 544 -23.22 -14.33 -3.35
C ASP A 544 -22.79 -12.92 -2.93
N SER A 545 -22.36 -12.79 -1.68
CA SER A 545 -22.05 -11.49 -1.09
C SER A 545 -20.89 -11.61 -0.10
N SER A 546 -20.01 -10.63 -0.14
CA SER A 546 -18.95 -10.40 0.84
C SER A 546 -19.34 -9.23 1.72
N TYR A 547 -19.30 -9.43 3.04
CA TYR A 547 -19.55 -8.38 4.03
C TYR A 547 -18.28 -8.09 4.80
N TYR A 548 -17.95 -6.82 4.98
CA TYR A 548 -16.97 -6.39 5.96
C TYR A 548 -17.41 -5.06 6.57
N VAL A 549 -16.77 -4.68 7.67
CA VAL A 549 -17.14 -3.46 8.40
C VAL A 549 -15.95 -2.56 8.64
N ARG A 550 -16.22 -1.25 8.66
CA ARG A 550 -15.32 -0.24 9.21
C ARG A 550 -15.83 0.20 10.58
N ALA A 551 -14.96 0.16 11.58
CA ALA A 551 -15.19 0.88 12.83
C ALA A 551 -14.56 2.26 12.73
N ILE A 552 -15.36 3.31 12.84
CA ILE A 552 -14.92 4.70 12.69
C ILE A 552 -14.76 5.33 14.07
N GLN A 553 -13.52 5.71 14.41
CA GLN A 553 -13.21 6.40 15.66
C GLN A 553 -13.56 7.90 15.56
N GLU A 554 -13.79 8.55 16.70
CA GLU A 554 -13.84 10.02 16.75
C GLU A 554 -12.60 10.67 16.11
N GLU A 555 -12.80 11.88 15.59
CA GLU A 555 -11.76 12.61 14.87
C GLU A 555 -10.53 12.88 15.73
N THR A 556 -9.35 12.67 15.14
CA THR A 556 -8.07 13.01 15.76
C THR A 556 -7.16 13.68 14.74
N PRO A 557 -6.24 14.57 15.15
CA PRO A 557 -5.24 15.10 14.25
C PRO A 557 -4.41 13.97 13.66
N ALA A 558 -4.24 13.95 12.34
CA ALA A 558 -3.41 12.98 11.62
C ALA A 558 -2.51 13.67 10.61
N ILE A 559 -1.28 13.16 10.46
CA ILE A 559 -0.35 13.56 9.41
C ILE A 559 -1.02 13.28 8.07
N ASN A 560 -1.07 14.30 7.22
CA ASN A 560 -1.72 14.23 5.90
C ASN A 560 -3.18 13.76 5.98
N GLY A 561 -3.91 14.08 7.06
CA GLY A 561 -5.35 13.80 7.16
C GLY A 561 -6.20 14.47 6.06
N LYS A 562 -5.67 15.54 5.48
CA LYS A 562 -6.09 16.17 4.23
C LYS A 562 -4.86 16.18 3.34
N ASN A 563 -5.01 15.73 2.10
CA ASN A 563 -3.92 15.63 1.15
C ASN A 563 -3.71 16.98 0.44
N ILE A 564 -3.97 17.05 -0.86
CA ILE A 564 -3.95 18.29 -1.63
C ILE A 564 -5.30 18.97 -1.48
N THR A 565 -5.32 20.23 -1.06
CA THR A 565 -6.56 21.03 -0.94
C THR A 565 -6.49 22.26 -1.83
N ILE A 566 -7.64 22.66 -2.37
CA ILE A 566 -7.76 23.85 -3.22
C ILE A 566 -8.79 24.77 -2.56
N GLU A 567 -8.35 25.86 -1.96
CA GLU A 567 -9.19 26.82 -1.23
C GLU A 567 -9.03 28.20 -1.88
N ASN A 568 -10.13 28.79 -2.38
CA ASN A 568 -10.11 30.09 -3.06
C ASN A 568 -9.10 30.20 -4.23
N GLY A 569 -8.84 29.08 -4.92
CA GLY A 569 -7.87 28.99 -6.01
C GLY A 569 -6.42 28.79 -5.55
N GLU A 570 -6.14 28.77 -4.25
CA GLU A 570 -4.83 28.44 -3.69
C GLU A 570 -4.72 26.93 -3.46
N VAL A 571 -3.67 26.32 -4.02
CA VAL A 571 -3.37 24.90 -3.86
C VAL A 571 -2.43 24.73 -2.67
N LYS A 572 -2.85 23.95 -1.67
CA LYS A 572 -2.03 23.62 -0.50
C LYS A 572 -1.53 22.18 -0.63
N ILE A 573 -0.22 22.03 -0.61
CA ILE A 573 0.49 20.75 -0.70
C ILE A 573 1.42 20.63 0.51
N CYS A 574 1.36 19.49 1.20
CA CYS A 574 2.35 19.12 2.19
C CYS A 574 3.59 18.59 1.48
N LYS A 575 4.52 19.48 1.15
CA LYS A 575 5.70 19.20 0.34
C LYS A 575 6.73 18.34 1.09
N GLY A 576 7.49 17.59 0.30
CA GLY A 576 8.56 16.72 0.78
C GLY A 576 9.86 17.48 1.03
N SER A 577 10.09 18.62 0.38
CA SER A 577 11.25 19.47 0.58
C SER A 577 11.08 20.51 1.69
N PHE A 578 12.10 21.36 1.88
CA PHE A 578 12.10 22.54 2.74
C PHE A 578 11.02 23.58 2.40
N LYS A 579 10.35 23.45 1.24
CA LYS A 579 9.23 24.32 0.85
C LYS A 579 8.03 24.22 1.81
N THR A 580 7.89 23.09 2.51
CA THR A 580 7.11 22.98 3.74
C THR A 580 8.09 22.94 4.92
N SER A 581 7.81 23.71 5.99
CA SER A 581 8.64 23.73 7.20
C SER A 581 8.93 22.30 7.68
N LEU A 582 10.16 22.07 8.12
CA LEU A 582 10.60 20.74 8.56
C LEU A 582 9.89 20.31 9.87
N GLU A 583 9.42 21.30 10.63
CA GLU A 583 8.66 21.19 11.86
C GLU A 583 7.14 21.03 11.62
N ASP A 584 6.67 21.22 10.38
CA ASP A 584 5.26 21.08 10.03
C ASP A 584 4.92 19.61 9.71
N ASP A 585 4.10 19.04 10.59
CA ASP A 585 3.57 17.68 10.50
C ASP A 585 2.37 17.55 9.56
N CYS A 586 1.86 18.66 9.01
CA CYS A 586 0.71 18.70 8.11
C CYS A 586 -0.52 18.02 8.72
N LEU A 587 -0.80 18.35 9.99
CA LEU A 587 -1.88 17.74 10.74
C LEU A 587 -3.24 18.29 10.31
N SER A 588 -4.21 17.39 10.23
CA SER A 588 -5.63 17.75 10.07
C SER A 588 -6.52 16.69 10.71
N LEU A 589 -7.72 17.08 11.13
CA LEU A 589 -8.66 16.17 11.78
C LEU A 589 -9.21 15.17 10.77
N ILE A 590 -9.19 13.89 11.13
CA ILE A 590 -9.81 12.81 10.38
C ILE A 590 -10.24 11.68 11.32
N ASN A 591 -11.29 10.95 10.93
CA ASN A 591 -11.73 9.76 11.63
C ASN A 591 -10.90 8.53 11.23
N GLU A 592 -9.95 8.15 12.09
CA GLU A 592 -9.20 6.91 11.94
C GLU A 592 -10.12 5.68 12.00
N ARG A 593 -9.75 4.59 11.33
CA ARG A 593 -10.63 3.43 11.15
C ARG A 593 -9.94 2.09 11.23
N ALA A 594 -10.73 1.06 11.52
CA ALA A 594 -10.35 -0.34 11.45
C ALA A 594 -11.27 -1.09 10.49
N TRP A 595 -10.72 -1.99 9.68
CA TRP A 595 -11.45 -2.78 8.67
C TRP A 595 -11.39 -4.27 9.02
N SER A 596 -12.53 -4.92 9.21
CA SER A 596 -12.56 -6.37 9.39
C SER A 596 -12.14 -7.09 8.11
N SER A 597 -11.60 -8.31 8.22
CA SER A 597 -11.63 -9.22 7.06
C SER A 597 -13.08 -9.49 6.61
N PRO A 598 -13.33 -9.76 5.33
CA PRO A 598 -14.67 -10.09 4.86
C PRO A 598 -15.17 -11.44 5.38
N ILE A 599 -16.48 -11.54 5.60
CA ILE A 599 -17.21 -12.81 5.68
C ILE A 599 -17.83 -13.05 4.31
N TYR A 600 -17.53 -14.22 3.73
CA TYR A 600 -17.97 -14.60 2.39
C TYR A 600 -19.21 -15.50 2.49
N LEU A 601 -20.32 -15.07 1.89
CA LEU A 601 -21.56 -15.84 1.84
C LEU A 601 -21.81 -16.30 0.41
N ALA A 602 -21.87 -17.61 0.20
CA ALA A 602 -22.29 -18.21 -1.04
C ALA A 602 -23.75 -18.68 -0.92
N ARG A 603 -24.52 -18.56 -1.99
CA ARG A 603 -25.83 -19.19 -2.10
C ARG A 603 -25.67 -20.66 -2.54
N PRO A 604 -26.55 -21.56 -2.06
CA PRO A 604 -26.56 -22.95 -2.49
C PRO A 604 -27.05 -23.14 -3.93
#